data_AF-A0A938X5Y0-F1
#
_entry.id   AF-A0A938X5Y0-F1
#
_cell.length_a   1.000
_cell.length_b   1.000
_cell.length_c   1.000
_cell.angle_alpha   90.00
_cell.angle_beta   90.00
_cell.angle_gamma   90.00
#
_symmetry.space_group_name_H-M   'P 1'
#
loop_
_entity.id
_entity.type
_entity.pdbx_description
1 polymer ?
#
loop_
_entity_poly.entity_id
_entity_poly.type
_entity_poly.pdbx_seq_one_letter_code
_entity_poly.pdbx_strand_id
1 'polypeptide(L)' 'MANKVEIKDFYGRVIGTVIEESNGDKTIKDFYGRPLGYYKKSRDVTTDFYGRVVASGDQLAMLLNAEK' A
#
# COMPACT_ATOMS: atom_id res chain seq x y z
N MET A 1 4.41 -9.42 14.35
CA MET A 1 3.55 -10.13 13.37
C MET A 1 3.06 -9.09 12.38
N ALA A 2 3.12 -9.38 11.08
CA ALA A 2 2.61 -8.45 10.08
C ALA A 2 1.08 -8.55 10.00
N ASN A 3 0.39 -7.41 10.03
CA ASN A 3 -1.06 -7.35 9.85
C ASN A 3 -1.38 -7.23 8.36
N LYS A 4 -2.36 -8.00 7.87
CA LYS A 4 -2.79 -8.00 6.47
C LYS A 4 -4.21 -7.45 6.37
N VAL A 5 -4.38 -6.40 5.57
CA VAL A 5 -5.66 -5.77 5.28
C VAL A 5 -5.95 -5.85 3.79
N GLU A 6 -7.10 -6.42 3.43
CA GLU A 6 -7.58 -6.46 2.04
C GLU A 6 -8.23 -5.13 1.68
N ILE A 7 -7.88 -4.56 0.53
CA ILE A 7 -8.58 -3.43 -0.05
C ILE A 7 -9.59 -3.98 -1.05
N LYS A 8 -10.85 -3.59 -0.88
CA LYS A 8 -11.98 -4.06 -1.69
C LYS A 8 -12.63 -2.90 -2.44
N ASP A 9 -13.14 -3.18 -3.63
CA ASP A 9 -13.98 -2.24 -4.36
C ASP A 9 -15.42 -2.21 -3.79
N PHE A 10 -16.27 -1.39 -4.41
CA PHE A 10 -17.68 -1.27 -4.01
C PHE A 10 -18.47 -2.60 -4.10
N TYR A 11 -18.07 -3.52 -4.98
CA TYR A 11 -18.68 -4.83 -5.15
C TYR A 11 -18.08 -5.90 -4.24
N GLY A 12 -17.15 -5.52 -3.34
CA GLY A 12 -16.48 -6.44 -2.42
C GLY A 12 -15.34 -7.25 -3.06
N ARG A 13 -14.96 -6.96 -4.31
CA ARG A 13 -13.84 -7.62 -4.98
C ARG A 13 -12.53 -7.09 -4.40
N VAL A 14 -11.62 -7.98 -4.04
CA VAL A 14 -10.28 -7.58 -3.60
C VAL A 14 -9.56 -6.95 -4.79
N ILE A 15 -9.02 -5.74 -4.61
CA ILE A 15 -8.25 -5.01 -5.62
C ILE A 15 -6.79 -4.80 -5.20
N GLY A 16 -6.47 -5.11 -3.94
CA GLY A 16 -5.12 -5.02 -3.41
C GLY A 16 -5.04 -5.45 -1.96
N THR A 17 -3.84 -5.39 -1.41
CA THR A 17 -3.57 -5.74 -0.02
C THR A 17 -2.57 -4.76 0.58
N VAL A 18 -2.81 -4.32 1.81
CA VAL A 18 -1.82 -3.63 2.64
C VAL A 18 -1.29 -4.60 3.68
N ILE A 19 0.03 -4.65 3.81
CA ILE A 19 0.74 -5.41 4.84
C ILE A 19 1.41 -4.39 5.76
N GLU A 20 1.05 -4.38 7.04
CA GLU A 20 1.63 -3.53 8.07
C GLU A 20 2.61 -4.33 8.93
N GLU A 21 3.84 -3.84 8.99
CA GLU A 21 4.92 -4.41 9.79
C GLU A 21 4.87 -3.89 11.23
N SER A 22 5.56 -4.56 12.15
CA SER A 22 5.53 -4.19 13.58
C SER A 22 6.12 -2.81 13.89
N ASN A 23 6.90 -2.23 12.98
CA ASN A 23 7.45 -0.88 13.09
C ASN A 23 6.50 0.20 12.52
N GLY A 24 5.32 -0.18 12.04
CA GLY A 24 4.34 0.70 11.41
C GLY A 24 4.61 1.01 9.93
N ASP A 25 5.71 0.50 9.35
CA ASP A 25 5.88 0.54 7.91
C ASP A 25 4.81 -0.31 7.24
N LYS A 26 4.37 0.11 6.06
CA LYS A 26 3.36 -0.62 5.31
C LYS A 26 3.80 -0.83 3.87
N THR A 27 3.39 -1.95 3.30
CA THR A 27 3.59 -2.28 1.89
C THR A 27 2.23 -2.48 1.25
N ILE A 28 1.98 -1.82 0.12
CA ILE A 28 0.79 -2.10 -0.68
C ILE A 28 1.12 -2.98 -1.88
N LYS A 29 0.25 -3.94 -2.13
CA LYS A 29 0.33 -4.89 -3.24
C LYS A 29 -0.93 -4.80 -4.09
N ASP A 30 -0.78 -4.98 -5.40
CA ASP A 30 -1.91 -5.15 -6.31
C ASP A 30 -2.64 -6.48 -6.09
N PHE A 31 -3.70 -6.71 -6.88
CA PHE A 31 -4.47 -7.95 -6.86
C PHE A 31 -3.62 -9.20 -7.12
N TYR A 32 -2.55 -9.09 -7.93
CA TYR A 32 -1.63 -10.17 -8.25
C TYR A 32 -0.52 -10.35 -7.19
N GLY A 33 -0.53 -9.57 -6.11
CA GLY A 33 0.48 -9.61 -5.05
C GLY A 33 1.78 -8.87 -5.38
N ARG A 34 1.83 -8.08 -6.45
CA ARG A 34 3.00 -7.28 -6.83
C ARG A 34 3.05 -6.02 -5.98
N PRO A 35 4.19 -5.68 -5.36
CA PRO A 35 4.33 -4.46 -4.57
C PRO A 35 4.25 -3.21 -5.46
N LEU A 36 3.46 -2.22 -5.06
CA LEU A 36 3.32 -0.94 -5.77
C LEU A 36 4.07 0.20 -5.07
N GLY A 37 4.28 0.07 -3.76
CA GLY A 37 5.01 1.06 -2.97
C GLY A 37 4.94 0.82 -1.47
N TYR A 38 5.43 1.79 -0.70
CA TYR A 38 5.70 1.65 0.71
C TYR A 38 5.32 2.91 1.50
N TYR A 39 4.74 2.76 2.68
CA TYR A 39 4.66 3.83 3.67
C TYR A 39 5.76 3.62 4.70
N LYS A 40 6.50 4.70 4.99
CA LYS A 40 7.61 4.72 5.95
C LYS A 40 7.22 5.50 7.18
N LYS A 41 6.91 4.79 8.27
CA LYS A 41 6.34 5.41 9.49
C LYS A 41 7.29 6.41 10.13
N SER A 42 8.58 6.10 10.14
CA SER A 42 9.63 6.95 10.74
C SER A 42 9.80 8.30 10.04
N ARG A 43 9.41 8.38 8.76
CA ARG A 43 9.52 9.60 7.93
C ARG A 43 8.17 10.20 7.62
N ASP A 44 7.09 9.51 7.94
CA ASP A 44 5.71 9.82 7.57
C ASP A 44 5.55 10.14 6.08
N VAL A 45 6.04 9.25 5.20
CA VAL A 45 5.94 9.41 3.74
C VAL A 45 5.52 8.12 3.05
N THR A 46 4.81 8.28 1.94
CA THR A 46 4.56 7.22 0.96
C THR A 46 5.56 7.33 -0.18
N THR A 47 6.16 6.19 -0.55
CA THR A 47 7.06 6.05 -1.68
C THR A 47 6.46 5.11 -2.72
N ASP A 48 6.84 5.30 -3.97
CA ASP A 48 6.60 4.31 -5.01
C ASP A 48 7.47 3.06 -4.82
N PHE A 49 7.32 2.08 -5.73
CA PHE A 49 8.11 0.85 -5.77
C PHE A 49 9.64 1.09 -5.85
N TYR A 50 10.07 2.20 -6.45
CA TYR A 50 11.49 2.55 -6.56
C TYR A 50 12.03 3.34 -5.36
N GLY A 51 11.20 3.61 -4.35
CA GLY A 51 11.57 4.37 -3.15
C GLY A 51 11.55 5.88 -3.32
N ARG A 52 11.00 6.41 -4.43
CA ARG A 52 10.81 7.85 -4.63
C ARG A 52 9.61 8.31 -3.80
N VAL A 53 9.75 9.41 -3.05
CA VAL A 53 8.65 9.97 -2.26
C VAL A 53 7.60 10.55 -3.22
N VAL A 54 6.35 10.13 -3.05
CA VAL A 54 5.21 10.57 -3.88
C VAL A 54 4.13 11.28 -3.07
N ALA A 55 4.09 11.09 -1.75
CA ALA A 55 3.18 11.81 -0.86
C ALA A 55 3.71 11.83 0.59
N SER A 56 3.23 12.81 1.36
CA SER A 56 3.32 12.81 2.84
C SER A 56 2.20 11.97 3.45
N GLY A 57 2.47 11.36 4.60
CA GLY A 57 1.52 10.49 5.31
C GLY A 57 1.33 9.11 4.66
N ASP A 58 0.41 8.33 5.24
CA ASP A 58 -0.02 7.04 4.69
C ASP A 58 -1.07 7.27 3.59
N GLN A 59 -0.60 7.20 2.35
CA GLN A 59 -1.39 7.42 1.14
C GLN A 59 -1.34 6.21 0.22
N LEU A 60 -1.03 5.02 0.75
CA LEU A 60 -0.75 3.83 -0.06
C LEU A 60 -1.85 3.49 -1.07
N ALA A 61 -3.12 3.68 -0.70
CA ALA A 61 -4.26 3.40 -1.57
C ALA A 61 -4.23 4.20 -2.90
N MET A 62 -3.55 5.34 -2.95
CA MET A 62 -3.40 6.14 -4.18
C MET A 62 -2.56 5.42 -5.25
N LEU A 63 -1.75 4.43 -4.84
CA LEU A 63 -0.91 3.64 -5.74
C LEU A 63 -1.66 2.50 -6.42
N LEU A 64 -2.86 2.16 -5.94
CA LEU A 64 -3.72 1.21 -6.63
C LEU A 64 -4.27 1.85 -7.88
N ASN A 65 -3.71 1.48 -9.03
CA ASN A 65 -4.40 1.65 -10.29
C ASN A 65 -5.51 0.61 -10.36
N ALA A 66 -6.76 1.06 -10.33
CA ALA A 66 -7.82 0.31 -10.96
C ALA A 66 -7.48 0.29 -12.45
N GLU A 67 -6.97 -0.84 -12.96
CA GLU A 67 -6.82 -1.00 -14.41
C GLU A 67 -8.17 -0.64 -15.07
N LYS A 68 -8.09 0.28 -16.04
CA LYS A 68 -9.22 0.71 -16.88
C LYS A 68 -9.69 -0.44 -17.76
#